data_AF-A0A850C6G2-F1
#
_entry.id   AF-A0A850C6G2-F1
#
_cell.length_a   1.000
_cell.length_b   1.000
_cell.length_c   1.000
_cell.angle_alpha   90.00
_cell.angle_beta   90.00
_cell.angle_gamma   90.00
#
_symmetry.space_group_name_H-M   'P 1'
#
loop_
_entity.id
_entity.type
_entity.pdbx_description
1 polymer ?
#
loop_
_entity_poly.entity_id
_entity_poly.type
_entity_poly.pdbx_seq_one_letter_code
_entity_poly.pdbx_strand_id
1 'polypeptide(L)'
;MTTMAEPEWDADTRDLVIALEVDLELCPRCGQPAEICQDPERQFDWQAGAPVRCHATTALREAQAKVSEETNPHTDALIWPLQLRDGRVNGRT
;
A
#
# COMPACT_ATOMS: atom_id res chain seq x y z
N MET A 1 17.46 -15.79 41.33
CA MET A 1 17.98 -15.99 39.96
C MET A 1 17.07 -15.22 39.03
N THR A 2 17.51 -14.04 38.59
CA THR A 2 16.74 -13.18 37.67
C THR A 2 17.24 -13.47 36.27
N THR A 3 16.43 -14.10 35.44
CA THR A 3 16.75 -14.27 34.01
C THR A 3 16.45 -12.93 33.34
N MET A 4 17.47 -12.11 33.11
CA MET A 4 17.31 -10.98 32.22
C MET A 4 17.24 -11.52 30.80
N ALA A 5 16.07 -11.43 30.18
CA ALA A 5 15.92 -11.73 28.76
C ALA A 5 16.78 -10.73 27.98
N GLU A 6 17.52 -11.23 26.99
CA GLU A 6 18.25 -10.35 26.10
C GLU A 6 17.26 -9.47 25.31
N PRO A 7 17.61 -8.20 25.08
CA PRO A 7 16.76 -7.30 24.32
C PRO A 7 16.61 -7.85 22.90
N GLU A 8 15.37 -7.89 22.41
CA GLU A 8 15.03 -8.42 21.09
C GLU A 8 15.71 -7.64 19.93
N TRP A 9 16.21 -6.41 20.21
CA TRP A 9 17.06 -5.62 19.32
C TRP A 9 18.38 -5.30 20.03
N ASP A 10 19.45 -5.91 19.56
CA ASP A 10 20.81 -5.58 19.98
C ASP A 10 21.30 -4.27 19.33
N ALA A 11 22.49 -3.82 19.75
CA ALA A 11 23.08 -2.58 19.26
C ALA A 11 23.32 -2.63 17.74
N ASP A 12 23.80 -3.76 17.23
CA ASP A 12 24.09 -3.94 15.81
C ASP A 12 22.81 -3.85 14.96
N THR A 13 21.70 -4.43 15.43
CA THR A 13 20.39 -4.35 14.76
C THR A 13 19.87 -2.92 14.76
N ARG A 14 20.08 -2.15 15.83
CA ARG A 14 19.68 -0.73 15.88
C ARG A 14 20.53 0.11 14.94
N ASP A 15 21.84 -0.11 14.91
CA ASP A 15 22.76 0.61 14.03
C ASP A 15 22.47 0.29 12.56
N LEU A 16 22.08 -0.95 12.24
CA LEU A 16 21.58 -1.34 10.92
C LEU A 16 20.30 -0.59 10.54
N VAL A 17 19.35 -0.41 11.46
CA VAL A 17 18.09 0.29 11.20
C VAL A 17 18.30 1.79 11.02
N ILE A 18 19.19 2.38 11.82
CA ILE A 18 19.62 3.77 11.68
C ILE A 18 20.40 3.97 10.36
N ALA A 19 21.23 3.02 9.97
CA ALA A 19 21.93 3.06 8.69
C ALA A 19 20.98 2.84 7.48
N LEU A 20 19.88 2.13 7.68
CA LEU A 20 18.80 1.95 6.70
C LEU A 20 17.89 3.18 6.60
N GLU A 21 18.05 4.16 7.50
CA GLU A 21 17.48 5.50 7.42
C GLU A 21 18.20 6.27 6.30
N VAL A 22 18.13 5.71 5.08
CA VAL A 22 18.46 6.43 3.87
C VAL A 22 17.42 7.53 3.77
N ASP A 23 17.87 8.77 3.91
CA ASP A 23 17.08 9.99 3.81
C ASP A 23 16.65 10.23 2.35
N LEU A 24 15.99 9.22 1.76
CA LEU A 24 15.33 9.36 0.48
C LEU A 24 14.10 10.20 0.73
N GLU A 25 14.21 11.49 0.46
CA GLU A 25 13.04 12.35 0.36
C GLU A 25 12.13 11.77 -0.74
N LEU A 26 11.10 11.03 -0.34
CA LEU A 26 10.13 10.48 -1.27
C LEU A 26 9.14 11.57 -1.67
N CYS A 27 8.85 11.65 -2.96
CA CYS A 27 7.84 12.55 -3.47
C CYS A 27 6.45 12.17 -2.90
N PRO A 28 5.72 13.10 -2.23
CA PRO A 28 4.43 12.81 -1.61
C PRO A 28 3.30 12.55 -2.63
N ARG A 29 3.58 12.69 -3.93
CA ARG A 29 2.61 12.50 -5.02
C ARG A 29 2.76 11.14 -5.70
N CYS A 30 3.98 10.73 -6.01
CA CYS A 30 4.25 9.52 -6.78
C CYS A 30 5.06 8.46 -6.02
N GLY A 31 5.62 8.78 -4.85
CA GLY A 31 6.41 7.86 -4.01
C GLY A 31 7.80 7.53 -4.55
N GLN A 32 8.24 8.14 -5.66
CA GLN A 32 9.61 8.03 -6.17
C GLN A 32 10.56 8.95 -5.39
N PRO A 33 11.88 8.67 -5.38
CA PRO A 33 12.87 9.61 -4.86
C PRO A 33 12.71 10.99 -5.51
N ALA A 34 12.65 12.04 -4.71
CA ALA A 34 12.41 13.41 -5.18
C ALA A 34 13.50 13.85 -6.17
N GLU A 35 14.76 13.49 -5.89
CA GLU A 35 15.90 13.74 -6.76
C GLU A 35 15.78 13.10 -8.16
N ILE A 36 14.94 12.09 -8.34
CA ILE A 36 14.74 11.42 -9.63
C ILE A 36 13.51 11.97 -10.34
N CYS A 37 12.38 12.14 -9.64
CA CYS A 37 11.13 12.55 -10.27
C CYS A 37 10.96 14.08 -10.43
N GLN A 38 11.76 14.89 -9.74
CA GLN A 38 11.75 16.35 -9.85
C GLN A 38 12.96 16.91 -10.60
N ASP A 39 13.87 16.04 -11.05
CA ASP A 39 15.02 16.40 -11.87
C ASP A 39 14.55 16.96 -13.23
N PRO A 40 14.85 18.24 -13.54
CA PRO A 40 14.46 18.84 -14.81
C PRO A 40 15.12 18.15 -16.02
N GLU A 41 16.30 17.54 -15.87
CA GLU A 41 16.97 16.83 -16.96
C GLU A 41 16.21 15.55 -17.35
N ARG A 42 15.38 15.00 -16.45
CA ARG A 42 14.61 13.78 -16.64
C ARG A 42 13.15 14.01 -17.02
N GLN A 43 12.75 15.26 -17.30
CA GLN A 43 11.34 15.59 -17.54
C GLN A 43 10.68 14.80 -18.69
N PHE A 44 11.48 14.25 -19.61
CA PHE A 44 11.02 13.47 -20.76
C PHE A 44 11.34 11.96 -20.67
N ASP A 45 11.97 11.51 -19.59
CA ASP A 45 12.36 10.10 -19.41
C ASP A 45 11.20 9.23 -18.92
N TRP A 46 10.15 9.85 -18.38
CA TRP A 46 9.02 9.14 -17.80
C TRP A 46 7.97 8.81 -18.85
N GLN A 47 7.62 7.52 -18.93
CA GLN A 47 6.51 7.03 -19.73
C GLN A 47 5.44 6.42 -18.81
N ALA A 48 4.21 6.94 -18.89
CA ALA A 48 3.09 6.33 -18.20
C ALA A 48 2.74 4.98 -18.85
N GLY A 49 2.58 3.93 -18.03
CA GLY A 49 2.03 2.66 -18.48
C GLY A 49 0.55 2.77 -18.83
N ALA A 50 0.00 1.70 -19.42
CA ALA A 50 -1.44 1.59 -19.62
C ALA A 50 -2.18 1.62 -18.27
N PRO A 51 -3.38 2.23 -18.19
CA PRO A 51 -4.14 2.29 -16.95
C PRO A 51 -4.50 0.87 -16.47
N VAL A 52 -4.25 0.59 -15.19
CA VAL A 52 -4.61 -0.68 -14.55
C VAL A 52 -5.89 -0.51 -13.75
N ARG A 53 -6.86 -1.39 -13.98
CA ARG A 53 -8.12 -1.39 -13.23
C ARG A 53 -7.93 -2.07 -11.86
N CYS A 54 -8.31 -1.39 -10.78
CA CYS A 54 -8.43 -2.02 -9.47
C CYS A 54 -9.67 -2.93 -9.45
N HIS A 55 -9.45 -4.25 -9.47
CA HIS A 55 -10.53 -5.24 -9.43
C HIS A 55 -11.26 -5.25 -8.08
N ALA A 56 -10.57 -4.97 -6.98
CA ALA A 56 -11.19 -4.87 -5.65
C ALA A 56 -12.19 -3.71 -5.58
N THR A 57 -11.78 -2.51 -6.03
CA THR A 57 -12.68 -1.34 -6.12
C THR A 57 -13.81 -1.57 -7.12
N THR A 58 -13.54 -2.27 -8.23
CA THR A 58 -14.60 -2.61 -9.20
C THR A 58 -15.67 -3.49 -8.53
N ALA A 59 -15.26 -4.57 -7.85
CA ALA A 59 -16.17 -5.45 -7.13
C ALA A 59 -16.95 -4.71 -6.03
N LEU A 60 -16.28 -3.82 -5.28
CA LEU A 60 -16.91 -2.95 -4.29
C LEU A 60 -18.02 -2.10 -4.91
N ARG A 61 -17.73 -1.40 -6.01
CA ARG A 61 -18.70 -0.50 -6.66
C ARG A 61 -19.87 -1.28 -7.27
N GLU A 62 -19.61 -2.45 -7.83
CA GLU A 62 -20.67 -3.34 -8.31
C GLU A 62 -21.57 -3.87 -7.19
N ALA A 63 -21.00 -4.11 -6.00
CA ALA A 63 -21.78 -4.53 -4.83
C ALA A 63 -22.62 -3.37 -4.26
N GLN A 64 -22.04 -2.18 -4.14
CA GLN A 64 -22.73 -0.95 -3.74
C GLN A 64 -23.91 -0.61 -4.65
N ALA A 65 -23.73 -0.75 -5.97
CA ALA A 65 -24.78 -0.48 -6.95
C ALA A 65 -26.01 -1.40 -6.84
N LYS A 66 -25.91 -2.52 -6.11
CA LYS A 66 -27.01 -3.48 -5.90
C LYS A 66 -27.83 -3.21 -4.65
N VAL A 67 -27.38 -2.29 -3.79
CA VAL A 67 -28.05 -1.96 -2.53
C VAL A 67 -28.79 -0.64 -2.69
N SER A 68 -30.02 -0.60 -2.20
CA SER A 68 -30.87 0.60 -2.22
C SER A 68 -31.25 1.03 -0.80
N GLU A 69 -31.48 2.33 -0.63
CA GLU A 69 -31.94 2.92 0.64
C GLU A 69 -33.29 2.37 1.09
N GLU A 70 -34.14 1.94 0.15
CA GLU A 70 -35.45 1.33 0.42
C GLU A 70 -35.33 0.00 1.17
N THR A 71 -34.32 -0.81 0.82
CA THR A 71 -34.12 -2.14 1.40
C THR A 71 -33.10 -2.14 2.53
N ASN A 72 -32.19 -1.16 2.54
CA ASN A 72 -31.12 -1.01 3.51
C ASN A 72 -31.00 0.47 3.88
N PRO A 73 -31.73 0.95 4.90
CA PRO A 73 -31.62 2.32 5.37
C PRO A 73 -30.21 2.66 5.84
N HIS A 74 -29.80 3.92 5.68
CA HIS A 74 -28.47 4.44 5.98
C HIS A 74 -27.36 3.71 5.18
N THR A 75 -27.50 3.69 3.85
CA THR A 75 -26.52 3.02 2.97
C THR A 75 -25.09 3.54 3.12
N ASP A 76 -24.91 4.78 3.58
CA ASP A 76 -23.62 5.41 3.88
C ASP A 76 -22.92 4.82 5.12
N ALA A 77 -23.69 4.23 6.04
CA ALA A 77 -23.15 3.56 7.23
C ALA A 77 -22.72 2.10 6.97
N LEU A 78 -23.01 1.56 5.78
CA LEU A 78 -22.68 0.18 5.43
C LEU A 78 -21.17 0.00 5.25
N ILE A 79 -20.61 -0.99 5.96
CA ILE A 79 -19.22 -1.41 5.83
C ILE A 79 -19.15 -2.51 4.78
N TRP A 80 -18.22 -2.39 3.84
CA TRP A 80 -18.06 -3.31 2.71
C TRP A 80 -16.75 -4.08 2.82
N PRO A 81 -16.70 -5.17 3.62
CA PRO A 81 -15.49 -5.97 3.74
C PRO A 81 -15.18 -6.64 2.40
N LEU A 82 -14.02 -6.32 1.82
CA LEU A 82 -13.53 -6.99 0.62
C LEU A 82 -12.65 -8.17 1.02
N GLN A 83 -12.95 -9.33 0.45
CA GLN A 83 -12.13 -10.52 0.60
C GLN A 83 -11.65 -10.98 -0.77
N LEU A 84 -10.40 -11.42 -0.84
CA LEU A 84 -9.95 -12.21 -1.97
C LEU A 84 -10.74 -13.51 -1.95
N ARG A 85 -11.33 -13.87 -3.09
CA ARG A 85 -11.96 -15.17 -3.24
C ARG A 85 -10.84 -16.21 -3.20
N ASP A 86 -10.83 -17.06 -2.18
CA ASP A 86 -9.84 -18.14 -2.07
C ASP A 86 -9.81 -18.94 -3.38
N GLY A 87 -8.62 -19.02 -3.98
CA GLY A 87 -8.40 -19.69 -5.26
C GLY A 87 -7.45 -19.01 -6.25
N ARG A 88 -6.79 -17.87 -5.92
CA ARG A 88 -5.82 -17.23 -6.83
C ARG A 88 -4.60 -16.58 -6.17
N VAL A 89 -4.13 -17.09 -5.02
CA VAL A 89 -2.69 -16.93 -4.70
C VAL A 89 -1.93 -18.00 -5.49
N ASN A 90 -1.85 -17.84 -6.82
CA ASN A 90 -0.82 -18.54 -7.57
C ASN A 90 0.50 -17.89 -7.19
N GLY A 91 1.21 -18.54 -6.27
CA GLY A 91 2.62 -18.31 -6.03
C GLY A 91 3.34 -18.33 -7.36
N ARG A 92 3.88 -17.18 -7.76
CA ARG A 92 4.88 -17.12 -8.80
C ARG A 92 6.21 -17.47 -8.12
N THR A 93 6.63 -18.71 -8.37
CA THR A 93 8.04 -19.13 -8.29
C THR A 93 8.86 -18.35 -9.30
#